data_AF-A0A9E3T5Y7-F1
#
_entry.id   AF-A0A9E3T5Y7-F1
#
_cell.length_a   1.000
_cell.length_b   1.000
_cell.length_c   1.000
_cell.angle_alpha   90.00
_cell.angle_beta   90.00
_cell.angle_gamma   90.00
#
_symmetry.space_group_name_H-M   'P 1'
#
loop_
_entity.id
_entity.type
_entity.pdbx_description
1 polymer ?
#
loop_
_entity_poly.entity_id
_entity_poly.type
_entity_poly.pdbx_seq_one_letter_code
_entity_poly.pdbx_strand_id
1 'polypeptide(L)'
;MNDESRALTPEDWGFFGLRGLLLVTGSLAYFLLNKDSGRPDIGGNLLVTFFVGVVITIAFLLLAYYPKFHKGVPYVIVVGDLALIGVYAGLGFLGDPILRLVISTALMMTAAIRLNVAWSAVQVIAIVVAVAADLVMVEGSEQISVWMPLLAPQLTLFIGLSLMAVSLSYIHEKSGETQKLAIERLSRRSKSLVDSVRERNRVISDMAVTLSATLNPDRVLE
;
A
#
# COMPACT_ATOMS: atom_id res chain seq x y z
N MET A 1 15.02 25.30 -0.55
CA MET A 1 14.78 23.94 -1.07
C MET A 1 14.41 23.13 0.15
N ASN A 2 13.12 22.90 0.40
CA ASN A 2 12.68 22.26 1.64
C ASN A 2 12.98 20.77 1.53
N ASP A 3 14.04 20.32 2.20
CA ASP A 3 14.32 18.90 2.48
C ASP A 3 13.31 18.38 3.51
N GLU A 4 12.02 18.35 3.14
CA GLU A 4 11.09 17.44 3.79
C GLU A 4 11.39 16.04 3.26
N SER A 5 12.45 15.41 3.79
CA SER A 5 12.54 13.96 3.82
C SER A 5 11.33 13.47 4.62
N ARG A 6 10.20 13.25 3.95
CA ARG A 6 9.03 12.67 4.61
C ARG A 6 9.44 11.31 5.13
N ALA A 7 9.23 11.09 6.43
CA ALA A 7 9.31 9.76 7.01
C ALA A 7 8.36 8.82 6.25
N LEU A 8 8.78 7.56 6.06
CA LEU A 8 7.96 6.50 5.48
C LEU A 8 6.58 6.49 6.15
N THR A 9 5.53 6.42 5.34
CA THR A 9 4.16 6.40 5.88
C THR A 9 3.87 5.03 6.52
N PRO A 10 2.90 4.94 7.44
CA PRO A 10 2.45 3.65 7.98
C PRO A 10 2.01 2.66 6.87
N GLU A 11 1.48 3.18 5.75
CA GLU A 11 1.12 2.38 4.57
C GLU A 11 2.35 1.74 3.91
N ASP A 12 3.46 2.47 3.82
CA ASP A 12 4.71 1.96 3.23
C ASP A 12 5.30 0.83 4.10
N TRP A 13 5.21 0.96 5.43
CA TRP A 13 5.59 -0.10 6.37
C TRP A 13 4.66 -1.31 6.30
N GLY A 14 3.35 -1.08 6.16
CA GLY A 14 2.37 -2.15 5.95
C GLY A 14 2.65 -2.94 4.69
N PHE A 15 2.92 -2.26 3.58
CA PHE A 15 3.31 -2.88 2.31
C PHE A 15 4.60 -3.70 2.46
N PHE A 16 5.65 -3.10 3.06
CA PHE A 16 6.92 -3.78 3.27
C PHE A 16 6.78 -5.01 4.17
N GLY A 17 6.03 -4.90 5.26
CA GLY A 17 5.78 -5.99 6.21
C GLY A 17 5.03 -7.15 5.56
N LEU A 18 3.95 -6.86 4.82
CA LEU A 18 3.19 -7.90 4.12
C LEU A 18 4.01 -8.60 3.03
N ARG A 19 4.81 -7.84 2.26
CA ARG A 19 5.71 -8.44 1.26
C ARG A 19 6.81 -9.28 1.88
N GLY A 20 7.46 -8.78 2.93
CA GLY A 20 8.47 -9.53 3.66
C GLY A 20 7.89 -10.83 4.24
N LEU A 21 6.70 -10.75 4.82
CA LEU A 21 5.97 -11.91 5.32
C LEU A 21 5.66 -12.89 4.19
N LEU A 22 5.12 -12.43 3.05
CA LEU A 22 4.84 -13.27 1.88
C LEU A 22 6.09 -13.98 1.37
N LEU A 23 7.22 -13.28 1.27
CA LEU A 23 8.46 -13.88 0.80
C LEU A 23 8.96 -14.96 1.75
N VAL A 24 8.91 -14.71 3.07
CA VAL A 24 9.34 -15.69 4.08
C VAL A 24 8.38 -16.87 4.14
N THR A 25 7.07 -16.64 4.28
CA THR A 25 6.08 -17.71 4.44
C THR A 25 5.86 -18.48 3.16
N GLY A 26 5.83 -17.83 2.00
CA GLY A 26 5.72 -18.48 0.70
C GLY A 26 6.93 -19.36 0.40
N SER A 27 8.14 -18.86 0.69
CA SER A 27 9.38 -19.66 0.55
C SER A 27 9.40 -20.85 1.50
N LEU A 28 9.02 -20.63 2.77
CA LEU A 28 8.97 -21.69 3.77
C LEU A 28 7.93 -22.76 3.41
N ALA A 29 6.73 -22.36 2.99
CA ALA A 29 5.67 -23.27 2.61
C ALA A 29 6.06 -24.12 1.39
N TYR A 30 6.65 -23.49 0.37
CA TYR A 30 7.15 -24.22 -0.80
C TYR A 30 8.25 -25.23 -0.43
N PHE A 31 9.20 -24.83 0.43
CA PHE A 31 10.23 -25.72 0.93
C PHE A 31 9.63 -26.93 1.66
N LEU A 32 8.68 -26.70 2.57
CA LEU A 32 8.03 -27.78 3.32
C LEU A 32 7.23 -28.74 2.44
N LEU A 33 6.59 -28.23 1.39
CA LEU A 33 5.81 -29.05 0.45
C LEU A 33 6.69 -29.85 -0.51
N ASN A 34 7.92 -29.40 -0.77
CA ASN A 34 8.81 -30.03 -1.75
C ASN A 34 10.05 -30.70 -1.15
N LYS A 35 10.36 -30.54 0.14
CA LYS A 35 11.58 -31.11 0.76
C LYS A 35 11.72 -32.63 0.55
N ASP A 36 10.60 -33.34 0.48
CA ASP A 36 10.56 -34.80 0.37
C ASP A 36 10.29 -35.26 -1.07
N SER A 37 10.10 -34.34 -2.03
CA SER A 37 9.72 -34.66 -3.41
C SER A 37 10.90 -35.02 -4.32
N GLY A 38 12.13 -35.01 -3.80
CA GLY A 38 13.34 -35.39 -4.53
C GLY A 38 13.72 -34.42 -5.65
N ARG A 39 13.10 -33.22 -5.71
CA ARG A 39 13.41 -32.20 -6.71
C ARG A 39 14.82 -31.65 -6.50
N PRO A 40 15.71 -31.73 -7.52
CA PRO A 40 17.12 -31.38 -7.34
C PRO A 40 17.39 -29.88 -7.17
N ASP A 41 16.44 -28.99 -7.48
CA ASP A 41 16.67 -27.54 -7.56
C ASP A 41 15.75 -26.68 -6.67
N ILE A 42 15.31 -27.22 -5.53
CA ILE A 42 14.44 -26.48 -4.58
C ILE A 42 15.20 -25.25 -4.05
N GLY A 43 16.50 -25.40 -3.75
CA GLY A 43 17.32 -24.32 -3.21
C GLY A 43 17.54 -23.17 -4.19
N GLY A 44 17.83 -23.48 -5.47
CA GLY A 44 18.00 -22.46 -6.51
C GLY A 44 16.71 -21.69 -6.77
N ASN A 45 15.59 -22.41 -6.89
CA ASN A 45 14.27 -21.79 -7.13
C ASN A 45 13.85 -20.87 -5.98
N LEU A 46 14.08 -21.28 -4.73
CA LEU A 46 13.82 -20.44 -3.55
C LEU A 46 14.70 -19.19 -3.55
N LEU A 47 15.99 -19.33 -3.85
CA LEU A 47 16.93 -18.22 -3.90
C LEU A 47 16.54 -17.21 -4.98
N VAL A 48 16.20 -17.67 -6.19
CA VAL A 48 15.74 -16.81 -7.28
C VAL A 48 14.47 -16.06 -6.89
N THR A 49 13.48 -16.75 -6.34
CA THR A 49 12.21 -16.14 -5.91
C THR A 49 12.43 -15.08 -4.83
N PHE A 50 13.24 -15.42 -3.82
CA PHE A 50 13.58 -14.51 -2.74
C PHE A 50 14.35 -13.29 -3.25
N PHE A 51 15.34 -13.50 -4.13
CA PHE A 51 16.14 -12.42 -4.71
C PHE A 51 15.28 -11.46 -5.54
N VAL A 52 14.42 -11.98 -6.42
CA VAL A 52 13.49 -11.16 -7.20
C VAL A 52 12.57 -10.36 -6.28
N GLY A 53 12.00 -11.00 -5.26
CA GLY A 53 11.14 -10.33 -4.28
C GLY A 53 11.84 -9.23 -3.50
N VAL A 54 13.07 -9.46 -3.05
CA VAL A 54 13.90 -8.46 -2.37
C VAL A 54 14.21 -7.29 -3.30
N VAL A 55 14.63 -7.55 -4.54
CA VAL A 55 14.96 -6.50 -5.52
C VAL A 55 13.75 -5.60 -5.78
N ILE A 56 12.58 -6.17 -6.00
CA ILE A 56 11.36 -5.37 -6.26
C ILE A 56 10.97 -4.59 -5.00
N THR A 57 11.14 -5.16 -3.81
CA THR A 57 10.82 -4.49 -2.55
C THR A 57 11.78 -3.33 -2.27
N ILE A 58 13.07 -3.49 -2.58
CA ILE A 58 14.06 -2.40 -2.51
C ILE A 58 13.72 -1.31 -3.53
N ALA A 59 13.36 -1.68 -4.77
CA ALA A 59 12.96 -0.72 -5.78
C ALA A 59 11.75 0.11 -5.35
N PHE A 60 10.75 -0.52 -4.73
CA PHE A 60 9.63 0.18 -4.10
C PHE A 60 10.10 1.14 -3.00
N LEU A 61 10.94 0.67 -2.07
CA LEU A 61 11.41 1.47 -0.94
C LEU A 61 12.18 2.71 -1.41
N LEU A 62 13.03 2.57 -2.42
CA LEU A 62 13.74 3.70 -3.03
C LEU A 62 12.76 4.72 -3.61
N LEU A 63 11.73 4.29 -4.34
CA LEU A 63 10.73 5.18 -4.94
C LEU A 63 9.84 5.85 -3.90
N ALA A 64 9.50 5.14 -2.82
CA ALA A 64 8.72 5.68 -1.71
C ALA A 64 9.54 6.69 -0.88
N TYR A 65 10.85 6.46 -0.74
CA TYR A 65 11.72 7.36 0.01
C TYR A 65 11.92 8.71 -0.70
N TYR A 66 11.98 8.73 -2.03
CA TYR A 66 12.24 9.95 -2.81
C TYR A 66 10.95 10.60 -3.35
N PRO A 67 10.57 11.81 -2.87
CA PRO A 67 9.31 12.47 -3.21
C PRO A 67 9.05 12.62 -4.70
N LYS A 68 10.11 12.93 -5.46
CA LYS A 68 10.06 13.18 -6.91
C LYS A 68 9.61 11.96 -7.72
N PHE A 69 9.78 10.75 -7.18
CA PHE A 69 9.50 9.51 -7.87
C PHE A 69 8.21 8.80 -7.43
N HIS A 70 7.42 9.40 -6.52
CA HIS A 70 6.14 8.80 -6.06
C HIS A 70 5.16 8.47 -7.18
N LYS A 71 5.18 9.23 -8.29
CA LYS A 71 4.34 8.93 -9.45
C LYS A 71 4.65 7.56 -10.08
N GLY A 72 5.86 7.03 -9.86
CA GLY A 72 6.32 5.72 -10.33
C GLY A 72 5.94 4.55 -9.43
N VAL A 73 5.58 4.80 -8.17
CA VAL A 73 5.23 3.76 -7.18
C VAL A 73 4.16 2.78 -7.68
N PRO A 74 3.00 3.21 -8.23
CA PRO A 74 1.98 2.27 -8.70
C PRO A 74 2.48 1.34 -9.79
N TYR A 75 3.30 1.84 -10.71
CA TYR A 75 3.88 1.02 -11.78
C TYR A 75 4.82 -0.04 -11.25
N VAL A 76 5.68 0.30 -10.28
CA VAL A 76 6.62 -0.67 -9.70
C VAL A 76 5.93 -1.72 -8.86
N ILE A 77 4.83 -1.37 -8.18
CA ILE A 77 4.02 -2.36 -7.47
C ILE A 77 3.40 -3.33 -8.48
N VAL A 78 2.70 -2.81 -9.50
CA VAL A 78 1.99 -3.65 -10.49
C VAL A 78 2.96 -4.54 -11.27
N VAL A 79 3.98 -3.94 -11.88
CA VAL A 79 4.98 -4.68 -12.68
C VAL A 79 5.78 -5.63 -11.78
N GLY A 80 6.09 -5.22 -10.56
CA GLY A 80 6.80 -6.03 -9.59
C GLY A 80 6.01 -7.26 -9.15
N ASP A 81 4.75 -7.08 -8.78
CA ASP A 81 3.86 -8.17 -8.39
C ASP A 81 3.58 -9.12 -9.57
N LEU A 82 3.50 -8.60 -10.80
CA LEU A 82 3.41 -9.42 -12.01
C LEU A 82 4.69 -10.23 -12.27
N ALA A 83 5.86 -9.63 -12.04
CA ALA A 83 7.12 -10.35 -12.10
C ALA A 83 7.19 -11.45 -11.03
N LEU A 84 6.76 -11.14 -9.80
CA LEU A 84 6.70 -12.11 -8.70
C LEU A 84 5.76 -13.27 -9.03
N ILE A 85 4.54 -12.99 -9.47
CA ILE A 85 3.60 -14.07 -9.81
C ILE A 85 4.10 -14.89 -10.99
N GLY A 86 4.76 -14.26 -11.97
CA GLY A 86 5.41 -14.96 -13.08
C GLY A 86 6.54 -15.89 -12.61
N VAL A 87 7.34 -15.46 -11.62
CA VAL A 87 8.37 -16.32 -11.02
C VAL A 87 7.74 -17.46 -10.22
N TYR A 88 6.70 -17.18 -9.43
CA TYR A 88 5.97 -18.22 -8.71
C TYR A 88 5.31 -19.24 -9.66
N ALA A 89 4.73 -18.78 -10.77
CA ALA A 89 4.18 -19.63 -11.83
C ALA A 89 5.27 -20.49 -12.48
N GLY A 90 6.33 -19.85 -13.00
CA GLY A 90 7.40 -20.52 -13.76
C GLY A 90 8.21 -21.52 -12.95
N LEU A 91 8.31 -21.34 -11.63
CA LEU A 91 8.99 -22.28 -10.73
C LEU A 91 8.05 -23.32 -10.10
N GLY A 92 6.78 -23.35 -10.53
CA GLY A 92 5.78 -24.33 -10.12
C GLY A 92 5.28 -24.15 -8.68
N PHE A 93 5.42 -22.96 -8.09
CA PHE A 93 4.85 -22.66 -6.77
C PHE A 93 3.33 -22.58 -6.83
N LEU A 94 2.77 -22.13 -7.97
CA LEU A 94 1.32 -22.05 -8.18
C LEU A 94 0.69 -23.40 -8.56
N GLY A 95 1.46 -24.50 -8.58
CA GLY A 95 0.93 -25.84 -8.80
C GLY A 95 0.05 -26.34 -7.65
N ASP A 96 0.28 -25.84 -6.43
CA ASP A 96 -0.59 -26.11 -5.28
C ASP A 96 -1.70 -25.04 -5.22
N PRO A 97 -2.99 -25.44 -5.22
CA PRO A 97 -4.11 -24.50 -5.17
C PRO A 97 -4.12 -23.58 -3.94
N ILE A 98 -3.64 -24.07 -2.79
CA ILE A 98 -3.57 -23.29 -1.55
C ILE A 98 -2.49 -22.23 -1.68
N LEU A 99 -1.29 -22.59 -2.16
CA LEU A 99 -0.22 -21.62 -2.40
C LEU A 99 -0.65 -20.57 -3.41
N ARG A 100 -1.31 -21.00 -4.50
CA ARG A 100 -1.83 -20.10 -5.53
C ARG A 100 -2.79 -19.06 -4.95
N LEU A 101 -3.75 -19.50 -4.13
CA LEU A 101 -4.71 -18.62 -3.49
C LEU A 101 -4.02 -17.66 -2.51
N VAL A 102 -3.15 -18.17 -1.64
CA VAL A 102 -2.44 -17.37 -0.62
C VAL A 102 -1.54 -16.31 -1.24
N ILE A 103 -0.69 -16.69 -2.21
CA ILE A 103 0.25 -15.77 -2.87
C ILE A 103 -0.53 -14.69 -3.61
N SER A 104 -1.51 -15.08 -4.43
CA SER A 104 -2.28 -14.13 -5.24
C SER A 104 -3.09 -13.17 -4.37
N THR A 105 -3.72 -13.66 -3.29
CA THR A 105 -4.47 -12.81 -2.35
C THR A 105 -3.57 -11.84 -1.62
N ALA A 106 -2.39 -12.28 -1.19
CA ALA A 106 -1.45 -11.42 -0.50
C ALA A 106 -0.92 -10.31 -1.42
N LEU A 107 -0.64 -10.61 -2.69
CA LEU A 107 -0.27 -9.59 -3.69
C LEU A 107 -1.42 -8.59 -3.96
N MET A 108 -2.67 -9.06 -3.99
CA MET A 108 -3.85 -8.17 -4.09
C MET A 108 -4.02 -7.29 -2.84
N MET A 109 -3.76 -7.84 -1.65
CA MET A 109 -3.86 -7.10 -0.39
C MET A 109 -2.75 -6.05 -0.27
N THR A 110 -1.53 -6.34 -0.73
CA THR A 110 -0.47 -5.32 -0.78
C THR A 110 -0.84 -4.15 -1.69
N ALA A 111 -1.54 -4.43 -2.79
CA ALA A 111 -2.10 -3.39 -3.65
C ALA A 111 -3.12 -2.53 -2.91
N ALA A 112 -4.07 -3.17 -2.21
CA ALA A 112 -5.16 -2.48 -1.52
C ALA A 112 -4.71 -1.51 -0.43
N ILE A 113 -3.56 -1.78 0.21
CA ILE A 113 -3.01 -0.93 1.29
C ILE A 113 -2.40 0.36 0.75
N ARG A 114 -1.78 0.33 -0.44
CA ARG A 114 -0.96 1.44 -0.93
C ARG A 114 -1.50 2.13 -2.17
N LEU A 115 -2.21 1.40 -3.03
CA LEU A 115 -2.74 1.92 -4.27
C LEU A 115 -4.12 2.56 -4.03
N ASN A 116 -4.46 3.55 -4.86
CA ASN A 116 -5.83 4.03 -4.95
C ASN A 116 -6.74 2.97 -5.59
N VAL A 117 -8.05 3.17 -5.53
CA VAL A 117 -9.02 2.17 -6.02
C VAL A 117 -8.79 1.81 -7.48
N ALA A 118 -8.46 2.79 -8.33
CA ALA A 118 -8.22 2.56 -9.75
C ALA A 118 -7.01 1.62 -9.98
N TRP A 119 -5.87 1.90 -9.33
CA TRP A 119 -4.68 1.07 -9.47
C TRP A 119 -4.84 -0.28 -8.76
N SER A 120 -5.56 -0.34 -7.64
CA SER A 120 -5.93 -1.61 -7.00
C SER A 120 -6.78 -2.48 -7.92
N ALA A 121 -7.76 -1.91 -8.63
CA ALA A 121 -8.56 -2.64 -9.60
C ALA A 121 -7.72 -3.15 -10.77
N VAL A 122 -6.83 -2.32 -11.32
CA VAL A 122 -5.87 -2.74 -12.36
C VAL A 122 -5.02 -3.91 -11.87
N GLN A 123 -4.53 -3.83 -10.64
CA GLN A 123 -3.68 -4.86 -10.06
C GLN A 123 -4.40 -6.18 -9.83
N VAL A 124 -5.63 -6.11 -9.30
CA VAL A 124 -6.48 -7.30 -9.14
C VAL A 124 -6.76 -7.96 -10.48
N ILE A 125 -7.13 -7.19 -11.51
CA ILE A 125 -7.36 -7.72 -12.86
C ILE A 125 -6.08 -8.36 -13.41
N ALA A 126 -4.94 -7.71 -13.25
CA ALA A 126 -3.66 -8.21 -13.72
C ALA A 126 -3.28 -9.55 -13.07
N ILE A 127 -3.45 -9.68 -11.75
CA ILE A 127 -3.21 -10.93 -11.01
C ILE A 127 -4.21 -12.01 -11.44
N VAL A 128 -5.50 -11.69 -11.57
CA VAL A 128 -6.53 -12.65 -12.03
C VAL A 128 -6.18 -13.20 -13.41
N VAL A 129 -5.78 -12.34 -14.34
CA VAL A 129 -5.38 -12.74 -15.69
C VAL A 129 -4.11 -13.60 -15.65
N ALA A 130 -3.12 -13.23 -14.83
CA ALA A 130 -1.89 -14.02 -14.69
C ALA A 130 -2.16 -15.43 -14.14
N VAL A 131 -3.03 -15.55 -13.12
CA VAL A 131 -3.42 -16.84 -12.55
C VAL A 131 -4.24 -17.67 -13.53
N ALA A 132 -5.17 -17.05 -14.27
CA ALA A 132 -5.93 -17.73 -15.31
C ALA A 132 -5.02 -18.24 -16.45
N ALA A 133 -4.03 -17.44 -16.85
CA ALA A 133 -3.05 -17.84 -17.86
C ALA A 133 -2.20 -19.02 -17.37
N ASP A 134 -1.71 -18.98 -16.12
CA ASP A 134 -0.97 -20.10 -15.50
C ASP A 134 -1.80 -21.39 -15.51
N LEU A 135 -3.07 -21.32 -15.09
CA LEU A 135 -4.01 -22.44 -15.12
C LEU A 135 -4.15 -23.05 -16.53
N VAL A 136 -4.32 -22.21 -17.55
CA VAL A 136 -4.46 -22.67 -18.94
C VAL A 136 -3.16 -23.32 -19.44
N MET A 137 -2.00 -22.79 -19.06
CA MET A 137 -0.70 -23.32 -19.49
C MET A 137 -0.33 -24.62 -18.78
N VAL A 138 -0.69 -24.78 -17.51
CA VAL A 138 -0.33 -25.95 -16.69
C VAL A 138 -1.30 -27.12 -16.89
N GLU A 139 -2.61 -26.87 -16.88
CA GLU A 139 -3.62 -27.94 -16.95
C GLU A 139 -4.09 -28.20 -18.40
N GLY A 140 -3.88 -27.26 -19.32
CA GLY A 140 -4.32 -27.36 -20.71
C GLY A 140 -5.81 -27.04 -20.88
N SER A 141 -6.16 -26.29 -21.93
CA SER A 141 -7.51 -25.75 -22.14
C SER A 141 -8.62 -26.80 -22.19
N GLU A 142 -8.31 -28.02 -22.64
CA GLU A 142 -9.28 -29.10 -22.79
C GLU A 142 -9.63 -29.75 -21.44
N GLN A 143 -8.67 -29.80 -20.50
CA GLN A 143 -8.87 -30.45 -19.19
C GLN A 143 -9.52 -29.51 -18.16
N ILE A 144 -9.51 -28.20 -18.40
CA ILE A 144 -10.17 -27.21 -17.52
C ILE A 144 -11.65 -27.55 -17.31
N SER A 145 -12.35 -28.05 -18.32
CA SER A 145 -13.75 -28.45 -18.21
C SER A 145 -13.97 -29.61 -17.23
N VAL A 146 -13.00 -30.53 -17.16
CA VAL A 146 -12.99 -31.71 -16.29
C VAL A 146 -12.61 -31.33 -14.85
N TRP A 147 -11.64 -30.42 -14.69
CA TRP A 147 -11.20 -29.93 -13.39
C TRP A 147 -12.09 -28.80 -12.82
N MET A 148 -13.00 -28.23 -13.62
CA MET A 148 -13.87 -27.12 -13.24
C MET A 148 -14.64 -27.35 -11.93
N PRO A 149 -15.22 -28.53 -11.64
CA PRO A 149 -15.91 -28.75 -10.37
C PRO A 149 -14.98 -28.65 -9.14
N LEU A 150 -13.69 -28.99 -9.31
CA LEU A 150 -12.67 -28.87 -8.27
C LEU A 150 -12.13 -27.43 -8.16
N LEU A 151 -11.98 -26.74 -9.29
CA LEU A 151 -11.49 -25.37 -9.37
C LEU A 151 -12.56 -24.32 -9.01
N ALA A 152 -13.84 -24.61 -9.25
CA ALA A 152 -14.95 -23.68 -9.03
C ALA A 152 -15.02 -23.08 -7.62
N PRO A 153 -14.94 -23.86 -6.52
CA PRO A 153 -14.92 -23.28 -5.17
C PRO A 153 -13.68 -22.40 -4.93
N GLN A 154 -12.53 -22.77 -5.50
CA GLN A 154 -11.29 -21.98 -5.39
C GLN A 154 -11.42 -20.65 -6.15
N LEU A 155 -11.95 -20.68 -7.38
CA LEU A 155 -12.22 -19.49 -8.18
C LEU A 155 -13.25 -18.59 -7.50
N THR A 156 -14.28 -19.16 -6.87
CA THR A 156 -15.29 -18.40 -6.12
C THR A 156 -14.65 -17.68 -4.93
N LEU A 157 -13.81 -18.37 -4.15
CA LEU A 157 -13.06 -17.75 -3.06
C LEU A 157 -12.10 -16.67 -3.56
N PHE A 158 -11.41 -16.94 -4.66
CA PHE A 158 -10.47 -16.01 -5.28
C PHE A 158 -11.17 -14.73 -5.77
N ILE A 159 -12.34 -14.85 -6.41
CA ILE A 159 -13.16 -13.70 -6.81
C ILE A 159 -13.65 -12.95 -5.56
N GLY A 160 -14.09 -13.65 -4.52
CA GLY A 160 -14.52 -13.02 -3.26
C GLY A 160 -13.41 -12.21 -2.60
N LEU A 161 -12.20 -12.75 -2.53
CA LEU A 161 -11.02 -12.08 -2.00
C LEU A 161 -10.56 -10.91 -2.88
N SER A 162 -10.67 -11.04 -4.20
CA SER A 162 -10.43 -9.97 -5.16
C SER A 162 -11.35 -8.77 -4.93
N LEU A 163 -12.66 -9.03 -4.76
CA LEU A 163 -13.65 -7.99 -4.45
C LEU A 163 -13.40 -7.36 -3.08
N MET A 164 -13.00 -8.17 -2.10
CA MET A 164 -12.64 -7.68 -0.77
C MET A 164 -11.43 -6.73 -0.83
N ALA A 165 -10.40 -7.05 -1.60
CA ALA A 165 -9.22 -6.21 -1.77
C ALA A 165 -9.58 -4.84 -2.39
N VAL A 166 -10.40 -4.81 -3.45
CA VAL A 166 -10.88 -3.55 -4.04
C VAL A 166 -11.73 -2.76 -3.05
N SER A 167 -12.62 -3.43 -2.32
CA SER A 167 -13.47 -2.80 -1.30
C SER A 167 -12.64 -2.18 -0.17
N LEU A 168 -11.59 -2.88 0.27
CA LEU A 168 -10.67 -2.38 1.29
C LEU A 168 -9.91 -1.14 0.82
N SER A 169 -9.42 -1.15 -0.43
CA SER A 169 -8.79 0.02 -1.05
C SER A 169 -9.73 1.23 -1.09
N TYR A 170 -11.02 1.01 -1.41
CA TYR A 170 -12.02 2.07 -1.41
C TYR A 170 -12.29 2.66 -0.02
N ILE A 171 -12.42 1.79 0.99
CA ILE A 171 -12.58 2.24 2.38
C ILE A 171 -11.36 3.05 2.83
N HIS A 172 -10.16 2.60 2.47
CA HIS A 172 -8.91 3.25 2.83
C HIS A 172 -8.78 4.63 2.18
N GLU A 173 -9.07 4.74 0.88
CA GLU A 173 -9.07 6.01 0.15
C GLU A 173 -10.05 7.01 0.76
N LYS A 174 -11.29 6.57 1.02
CA LYS A 174 -12.33 7.42 1.63
C LYS A 174 -11.95 7.86 3.05
N SER A 175 -11.33 6.99 3.85
CA SER A 175 -10.81 7.34 5.17
C SER A 175 -9.73 8.43 5.06
N GLY A 176 -8.78 8.28 4.14
CA GLY A 176 -7.72 9.26 3.90
C GLY A 176 -8.25 10.64 3.49
N GLU A 177 -9.28 10.69 2.65
CA GLU A 177 -9.93 11.96 2.27
C GLU A 177 -10.58 12.65 3.47
N THR A 178 -11.31 11.91 4.30
CA THR A 178 -11.94 12.48 5.49
C THR A 178 -10.92 13.04 6.49
N GLN A 179 -9.77 12.36 6.66
CA GLN A 179 -8.69 12.84 7.51
C GLN A 179 -8.03 14.11 6.95
N LYS A 180 -7.78 14.17 5.64
CA LYS A 180 -7.25 15.38 4.98
C LYS A 180 -8.17 16.58 5.18
N LEU A 181 -9.48 16.40 4.99
CA LEU A 181 -10.48 17.44 5.23
C LEU A 181 -10.53 17.89 6.69
N ALA A 182 -10.38 16.96 7.64
CA ALA A 182 -10.33 17.28 9.07
C ALA A 182 -9.08 18.12 9.42
N ILE A 183 -7.90 17.73 8.91
CA ILE A 183 -6.65 18.48 9.09
C ILE A 183 -6.75 19.86 8.46
N GLU A 184 -7.32 19.98 7.26
CA GLU A 184 -7.49 21.27 6.60
C GLU A 184 -8.40 22.19 7.43
N ARG A 185 -9.53 21.67 7.93
CA ARG A 185 -10.43 22.41 8.83
C ARG A 185 -9.72 22.84 10.13
N LEU A 186 -8.89 21.98 10.72
CA LEU A 186 -8.09 22.31 11.90
C LEU A 186 -7.06 23.40 11.59
N SER A 187 -6.38 23.33 10.44
CA SER A 187 -5.42 24.36 10.01
C SER A 187 -6.10 25.71 9.81
N ARG A 188 -7.28 25.73 9.18
CA ARG A 188 -8.08 26.94 8.96
C ARG A 188 -8.55 27.54 10.30
N ARG A 189 -9.02 26.71 11.23
CA ARG A 189 -9.40 27.14 12.59
C ARG A 189 -8.21 27.70 13.36
N SER A 190 -7.05 27.04 13.31
CA SER A 190 -5.82 27.50 13.94
C SER A 190 -5.41 28.86 13.39
N LYS A 191 -5.44 29.04 12.06
CA LYS A 191 -5.17 30.33 11.42
C LYS A 191 -6.14 31.42 11.87
N SER A 192 -7.45 31.14 11.88
CA SER A 192 -8.44 32.13 12.35
C SER A 192 -8.27 32.50 13.82
N LEU A 193 -7.85 31.55 14.67
CA LEU A 193 -7.56 31.82 16.08
C LEU A 193 -6.35 32.74 16.22
N VAL A 194 -5.26 32.46 15.50
CA VAL A 194 -4.06 33.32 15.49
C VAL A 194 -4.39 34.73 15.02
N ASP A 195 -5.18 34.86 13.94
CA ASP A 195 -5.58 36.17 13.42
C ASP A 195 -6.46 36.92 14.45
N SER A 196 -7.40 36.23 15.11
CA SER A 196 -8.23 36.84 16.16
C SER A 196 -7.42 37.30 17.38
N VAL A 197 -6.37 36.57 17.77
CA VAL A 197 -5.49 36.95 18.89
C VAL A 197 -4.62 38.14 18.50
N ARG A 198 -4.12 38.19 17.26
CA ARG A 198 -3.39 39.35 16.74
C ARG A 198 -4.26 40.61 16.73
N GLU A 199 -5.51 40.48 16.30
CA GLU A 199 -6.46 41.59 16.31
C GLU A 199 -6.78 42.06 17.73
N ARG A 200 -7.03 41.13 18.67
CA ARG A 200 -7.20 41.46 20.09
C ARG A 200 -5.98 42.16 20.69
N ASN A 201 -4.76 41.69 20.41
CA ASN A 201 -3.54 42.33 20.89
C ASN A 201 -3.36 43.74 20.32
N ARG A 202 -3.73 43.95 19.05
CA ARG A 202 -3.75 45.28 18.45
C ARG A 202 -4.73 46.20 19.17
N VAL A 203 -5.96 45.73 19.41
CA VAL A 203 -6.97 46.52 20.14
C VAL A 203 -6.52 46.85 21.57
N ILE A 204 -5.93 45.89 22.29
CA ILE A 204 -5.38 46.12 23.64
C ILE A 204 -4.24 47.15 23.60
N SER A 205 -3.35 47.07 22.62
CA SER A 205 -2.28 48.05 22.41
C SER A 205 -2.85 49.45 22.16
N ASP A 206 -3.85 49.57 21.28
CA ASP A 206 -4.49 50.86 20.97
C ASP A 206 -5.24 51.42 22.20
N MET A 207 -5.88 50.56 23.00
CA MET A 207 -6.48 50.93 24.29
C MET A 207 -5.45 51.39 25.31
N ALA A 208 -4.30 50.71 25.42
CA ALA A 208 -3.24 51.11 26.34
C ALA A 208 -2.64 52.48 25.96
N VAL A 209 -2.46 52.74 24.66
CA VAL A 209 -2.00 54.04 24.16
C VAL A 209 -3.01 55.15 24.45
N THR A 210 -4.30 54.91 24.21
CA THR A 210 -5.35 55.91 24.49
C THR A 210 -5.53 56.16 25.99
N LEU A 211 -5.44 55.13 26.83
CA LEU A 211 -5.43 55.28 28.30
C LEU A 211 -4.19 56.05 28.77
N SER A 212 -3.01 55.75 28.23
CA SER A 212 -1.78 56.50 28.55
C SER A 212 -1.86 57.96 28.10
N ALA A 213 -2.55 58.27 27.00
CA ALA A 213 -2.72 59.63 26.51
C ALA A 213 -3.78 60.43 27.28
N THR A 214 -4.73 59.75 27.93
CA THR A 214 -5.78 60.37 28.76
C THR A 214 -5.42 60.46 30.24
N LEU A 215 -4.46 59.67 30.70
CA LEU A 215 -3.78 59.86 31.98
C LEU A 215 -2.92 61.12 31.89
N ASN A 216 -3.47 62.24 32.38
CA ASN A 216 -2.76 63.51 32.47
C ASN A 216 -1.66 63.42 33.54
N PRO A 217 -0.37 63.39 33.18
CA PRO A 217 0.73 63.23 34.14
C PRO A 217 0.83 64.42 35.11
N ASP A 218 0.32 65.59 34.72
CA ASP A 218 0.33 66.79 35.54
C ASP A 218 -0.68 66.76 36.70
N ARG A 219 -1.63 65.81 36.72
CA ARG A 219 -2.67 65.72 37.76
C ARG A 219 -2.43 64.65 38.84
N VAL A 220 -1.37 63.85 38.70
CA VAL A 220 -1.04 62.76 39.64
C VAL A 220 0.14 63.12 40.55
N LEU A 221 0.86 64.22 40.25
CA LEU A 221 2.01 64.70 41.02
C LEU A 221 1.73 65.96 41.85
N GLU A 222 0.50 66.50 41.83
CA GLU A 222 -0.03 67.45 42.82
C GLU A 222 -0.84 66.72 43.89
#